data_AF-A0A9X0CH53-F1
#
_entry.id   AF-A0A9X0CH53-F1
#
_cell.length_a   1.000
_cell.length_b   1.000
_cell.length_c   1.000
_cell.angle_alpha   90.00
_cell.angle_beta   90.00
_cell.angle_gamma   90.00
#
_symmetry.space_group_name_H-M   'P 1'
#
loop_
_entity.id
_entity.type
_entity.pdbx_description
1 polymer ?
#
loop_
_entity_poly.entity_id
_entity_poly.type
_entity_poly.pdbx_seq_one_letter_code
_entity_poly.pdbx_strand_id
1 'polypeptide(L)'
;MVGKQIIGNIVELGIPSLVLWSKRRKLDDSTDRPQYIKDHDLSALKNHYLFWEYLEIVLQFGFVTMFVAAFPLGPVFALINAVMEIRVDAINFVSHHRRPQTVRIEDIGAWYGVLEAVARVAVLMNAFVLAFTSEFIPKLVYRYKYAPDRHLPGGGTLKGYINNSLSYIDLKTLYSLEPGTEPVNPTENVNYTRDYCRYSSYRESIWPYDNSKEYWNLIAARLAFVVAFLFVVYSVTTLIAWIVPDVPENLKFKKAREKQVVKDKLGGPGDDDDDDEEESEDEDVEEKNE
;
A
#
# COMPACT_ATOMS: atom_id res chain seq x y z
N MET A 1 6.35 7.10 7.34
CA MET A 1 5.53 7.61 6.22
C MET A 1 5.21 9.09 6.42
N VAL A 2 4.28 9.44 7.32
CA VAL A 2 3.84 10.82 7.56
C VAL A 2 4.99 11.81 7.84
N GLY A 3 5.96 11.43 8.67
CA GLY A 3 7.12 12.30 8.95
C GLY A 3 8.00 12.59 7.73
N LYS A 4 8.23 11.59 6.86
CA LYS A 4 9.00 11.78 5.63
C LYS A 4 8.25 12.71 4.67
N GLN A 5 6.94 12.53 4.54
CA GLN A 5 6.08 13.35 3.70
C GLN A 5 6.09 14.80 4.18
N ILE A 6 5.77 15.07 5.45
CA ILE A 6 5.80 16.44 5.99
C ILE A 6 7.16 17.12 5.79
N ILE A 7 8.27 16.40 6.03
CA ILE A 7 9.61 16.96 5.78
C ILE A 7 9.82 17.20 4.28
N GLY A 8 9.36 16.29 3.42
CA GLY A 8 9.35 16.43 1.96
C GLY A 8 8.68 17.72 1.52
N ASN A 9 7.39 17.90 1.84
CA ASN A 9 6.61 19.07 1.44
C ASN A 9 7.22 20.38 1.96
N ILE A 10 7.77 20.40 3.18
CA ILE A 10 8.45 21.59 3.75
C ILE A 10 9.74 21.89 2.97
N VAL A 11 10.54 20.87 2.67
CA VAL A 11 11.80 21.04 1.94
C VAL A 11 11.53 21.47 0.50
N GLU A 12 10.54 20.88 -0.13
CA GLU A 12 10.15 21.15 -1.51
C GLU A 12 9.62 22.57 -1.69
N LEU A 13 8.85 23.09 -0.73
CA LEU A 13 8.43 24.49 -0.73
C LEU A 13 9.56 25.44 -0.30
N GLY A 14 10.33 25.03 0.71
CA GLY A 14 11.31 25.88 1.40
C GLY A 14 12.54 26.18 0.58
N ILE A 15 13.16 25.17 -0.04
CA ILE A 15 14.39 25.32 -0.84
C ILE A 15 14.21 26.31 -2.00
N PRO A 16 13.26 26.12 -2.93
CA PRO A 16 13.13 26.99 -4.09
C PRO A 16 12.69 28.40 -3.68
N SER A 17 11.87 28.55 -2.63
CA SER A 17 11.52 29.85 -2.06
C SER A 17 12.75 30.60 -1.52
N LEU A 18 13.63 29.92 -0.77
CA LEU A 18 14.87 30.49 -0.24
C LEU A 18 15.87 30.86 -1.35
N VAL A 19 16.00 30.02 -2.38
CA VAL A 19 16.86 30.29 -3.54
C VAL A 19 16.37 31.52 -4.31
N LEU A 20 15.07 31.62 -4.60
CA LEU A 20 14.49 32.78 -5.27
C LEU A 20 14.61 34.04 -4.43
N TRP A 21 14.37 33.95 -3.12
CA TRP A 21 14.57 35.07 -2.21
C TRP A 21 16.03 35.55 -2.19
N SER A 22 16.99 34.63 -2.16
CA SER A 22 18.43 34.96 -2.24
C SER A 22 18.81 35.60 -3.57
N LYS A 23 18.29 35.08 -4.70
CA LYS A 23 18.49 35.68 -6.04
C LYS A 23 17.90 37.09 -6.10
N ARG A 24 16.66 37.29 -5.64
CA ARG A 24 15.99 38.61 -5.63
C ARG A 24 16.77 39.64 -4.81
N ARG A 25 17.38 39.25 -3.68
CA ARG A 25 18.23 40.17 -2.89
C ARG A 25 19.52 40.60 -3.61
N LYS A 26 19.98 39.87 -4.62
CA LYS A 26 21.17 40.20 -5.41
C LYS A 26 20.86 40.95 -6.70
N LEU A 27 19.58 41.09 -7.05
CA LEU A 27 19.12 41.70 -8.28
C LEU A 27 18.74 43.16 -8.01
N ASP A 28 19.29 44.11 -8.78
CA ASP A 28 18.99 45.54 -8.65
C ASP A 28 17.52 45.83 -9.02
N ASP A 29 16.77 46.48 -8.14
CA ASP A 29 15.30 46.64 -8.24
C ASP A 29 14.89 47.67 -9.30
N SER A 30 15.15 47.38 -10.58
CA SER A 30 14.56 48.12 -11.70
C SER A 30 13.13 47.61 -11.91
N THR A 31 12.15 48.47 -11.63
CA THR A 31 10.72 48.13 -11.63
C THR A 31 10.19 47.70 -13.01
N ASP A 32 10.96 47.95 -14.08
CA ASP A 32 10.56 47.78 -15.48
C ASP A 32 11.41 46.76 -16.25
N ARG A 33 11.55 45.54 -15.71
CA ARG A 33 12.22 44.44 -16.40
C ARG A 33 11.29 43.75 -17.40
N PRO A 34 11.75 43.47 -18.64
CA PRO A 34 10.97 42.73 -19.62
C PRO A 34 10.69 41.29 -19.16
N GLN A 35 9.55 40.73 -19.60
CA GLN A 35 9.04 39.44 -19.15
C GLN A 35 10.02 38.28 -19.33
N TYR A 36 10.73 38.23 -20.46
CA TYR A 36 11.67 37.14 -20.74
C TYR A 36 12.84 37.06 -19.75
N ILE A 37 13.24 38.19 -19.15
CA ILE A 37 14.29 38.23 -18.10
C ILE A 37 13.71 37.68 -16.79
N LYS A 38 12.49 38.11 -16.42
CA LYS A 38 11.77 37.60 -15.24
C LYS A 38 11.60 36.10 -15.30
N ASP A 39 11.25 35.59 -16.48
CA ASP A 39 11.10 34.14 -16.70
C ASP A 39 12.46 33.43 -16.65
N HIS A 40 13.56 34.04 -17.10
CA HIS A 40 14.89 33.43 -17.03
C HIS A 40 15.42 33.31 -15.58
N ASP A 41 14.98 34.18 -14.67
CA ASP A 41 15.40 34.14 -13.26
C ASP A 41 14.82 32.91 -12.51
N LEU A 42 13.68 32.38 -12.96
CA LEU A 42 13.00 31.19 -12.44
C LEU A 42 13.79 29.90 -12.72
N SER A 43 13.53 28.87 -11.92
CA SER A 43 14.18 27.56 -12.09
C SER A 43 13.63 26.85 -13.32
N ALA A 44 14.50 26.27 -14.15
CA ALA A 44 14.06 25.38 -15.22
C ALA A 44 13.53 24.06 -14.62
N LEU A 45 12.45 23.53 -15.19
CA LEU A 45 11.93 22.23 -14.80
C LEU A 45 12.93 21.14 -15.20
N LYS A 46 13.24 20.21 -14.28
CA LYS A 46 14.13 19.08 -14.59
C LYS A 46 13.47 18.15 -15.62
N ASN A 47 14.25 17.58 -16.54
CA ASN A 47 13.75 16.71 -17.63
C ASN A 47 12.94 15.49 -17.16
N HIS A 48 13.03 15.08 -15.88
CA HIS A 48 12.28 13.95 -15.29
C HIS A 48 11.48 14.37 -14.06
N TYR A 49 11.04 15.63 -13.97
CA TYR A 49 10.31 16.13 -12.80
C TYR A 49 9.07 15.27 -12.49
N LEU A 50 8.18 15.09 -13.46
CA LEU A 50 6.95 14.31 -13.30
C LEU A 50 7.19 12.86 -12.88
N PHE A 51 8.31 12.24 -13.26
CA PHE A 51 8.65 10.89 -12.82
C PHE A 51 8.79 10.81 -11.30
N TRP A 52 9.45 11.80 -10.69
CA TRP A 52 9.63 11.83 -9.23
C TRP A 52 8.32 12.15 -8.51
N GLU A 53 7.49 13.02 -9.07
CA GLU A 53 6.14 13.32 -8.56
C GLU A 53 5.25 12.07 -8.56
N TYR A 54 5.20 11.33 -9.67
CA TYR A 54 4.45 10.08 -9.73
C TYR A 54 5.02 9.01 -8.80
N LEU A 55 6.36 8.91 -8.67
CA LEU A 55 6.98 7.97 -7.75
C LEU A 55 6.54 8.23 -6.30
N GLU A 56 6.45 9.50 -5.88
CA GLU A 56 5.96 9.88 -4.56
C GLU A 56 4.51 9.41 -4.35
N ILE A 57 3.63 9.67 -5.32
CA ILE A 57 2.23 9.26 -5.27
C ILE A 57 2.10 7.73 -5.17
N VAL A 58 2.86 6.99 -5.99
CA VAL A 58 2.85 5.52 -6.01
C VAL A 58 3.39 4.94 -4.70
N LEU A 59 4.46 5.52 -4.15
CA LEU A 59 4.98 5.10 -2.84
C LEU A 59 3.95 5.35 -1.73
N GLN A 60 3.28 6.51 -1.74
CA GLN A 60 2.21 6.82 -0.81
C GLN A 60 1.06 5.81 -0.94
N PHE A 61 0.61 5.53 -2.16
CA PHE A 61 -0.41 4.52 -2.43
C PHE A 61 -0.01 3.13 -1.92
N GLY A 62 1.22 2.69 -2.18
CA GLY A 62 1.74 1.40 -1.71
C GLY A 62 1.77 1.29 -0.19
N PHE A 63 2.24 2.33 0.52
CA PHE A 63 2.22 2.31 1.99
C PHE A 63 0.81 2.26 2.57
N VAL A 64 -0.14 2.98 1.98
CA VAL A 64 -1.54 2.95 2.44
C VAL A 64 -2.15 1.57 2.20
N THR A 65 -2.02 1.02 0.99
CA THR A 65 -2.70 -0.20 0.60
C THR A 65 -2.08 -1.45 1.22
N MET A 66 -0.75 -1.59 1.23
CA MET A 66 -0.08 -2.80 1.73
C MET A 66 -0.16 -2.98 3.26
N PHE A 67 -0.32 -1.89 4.02
CA PHE A 67 -0.25 -1.90 5.49
C PHE A 67 -1.54 -1.45 6.18
N VAL A 68 -2.65 -1.35 5.45
CA VAL A 68 -3.94 -0.91 6.01
C VAL A 68 -4.42 -1.83 7.13
N ALA A 69 -4.16 -3.14 7.05
CA ALA A 69 -4.53 -4.10 8.09
C ALA A 69 -3.80 -3.87 9.42
N ALA A 70 -2.59 -3.32 9.38
CA ALA A 70 -1.80 -2.99 10.57
C ALA A 70 -2.12 -1.58 11.10
N PHE A 71 -2.39 -0.62 10.20
CA PHE A 71 -2.62 0.77 10.56
C PHE A 71 -3.84 1.35 9.82
N PRO A 72 -5.05 1.25 10.39
CA PRO A 72 -6.29 1.64 9.72
C PRO A 72 -6.43 3.17 9.54
N LEU A 73 -5.67 3.98 10.28
CA LEU A 73 -5.68 5.44 10.14
C LEU A 73 -4.80 5.94 8.99
N GLY A 74 -4.04 5.06 8.32
CA GLY A 74 -3.15 5.39 7.22
C GLY A 74 -3.80 6.23 6.10
N PRO A 75 -4.97 5.84 5.57
CA PRO A 75 -5.67 6.60 4.53
C PRO A 75 -5.99 8.05 4.92
N VAL A 76 -6.31 8.32 6.19
CA VAL A 76 -6.62 9.68 6.67
C VAL A 76 -5.40 10.58 6.59
N PHE A 77 -4.24 10.07 7.02
CA PHE A 77 -2.99 10.83 6.91
C PHE A 77 -2.56 11.04 5.47
N ALA A 78 -2.77 10.04 4.61
CA ALA A 78 -2.51 10.14 3.18
C ALA A 78 -3.41 11.20 2.51
N LEU A 79 -4.69 11.28 2.90
CA LEU A 79 -5.61 12.29 2.41
C LEU A 79 -5.18 13.71 2.79
N ILE A 80 -4.80 13.91 4.06
CA ILE A 80 -4.29 15.22 4.53
C ILE A 80 -3.03 15.59 3.75
N ASN A 81 -2.11 14.63 3.55
CA ASN A 81 -0.91 14.88 2.76
C ASN A 81 -1.26 15.25 1.31
N ALA A 82 -2.14 14.49 0.66
CA ALA A 82 -2.54 14.74 -0.73
C ALA A 82 -3.20 16.13 -0.91
N VAL A 83 -4.02 16.57 0.04
CA VAL A 83 -4.63 17.92 0.00
C VAL A 83 -3.59 19.02 0.10
N MET A 84 -2.58 18.85 0.96
CA MET A 84 -1.48 19.80 1.08
C MET A 84 -0.60 19.77 -0.18
N GLU A 85 -0.31 18.60 -0.70
CA GLU A 85 0.56 18.39 -1.85
C GLU A 85 0.02 19.08 -3.11
N ILE A 86 -1.27 18.90 -3.41
CA ILE A 86 -1.92 19.58 -4.54
C ILE A 86 -1.72 21.10 -4.48
N ARG A 87 -1.64 21.69 -3.28
CA ARG A 87 -1.40 23.13 -3.11
C ARG A 87 0.07 23.49 -3.26
N VAL A 88 0.98 22.68 -2.69
CA VAL A 88 2.42 22.89 -2.78
C VAL A 88 2.88 22.78 -4.23
N ASP A 89 2.46 21.74 -4.95
CA ASP A 89 2.78 21.53 -6.37
C ASP A 89 2.28 22.68 -7.22
N ALA A 90 1.03 23.12 -7.00
CA ALA A 90 0.46 24.25 -7.73
C ALA A 90 1.26 25.55 -7.50
N ILE A 91 1.69 25.80 -6.26
CA ILE A 91 2.55 26.96 -5.94
C ILE A 91 3.91 26.82 -6.65
N ASN A 92 4.52 25.63 -6.60
CA ASN A 92 5.80 25.35 -7.23
C ASN A 92 5.75 25.53 -8.76
N PHE A 93 4.68 25.09 -9.43
CA PHE A 93 4.50 25.28 -10.87
C PHE A 93 4.21 26.73 -11.26
N VAL A 94 3.44 27.48 -10.46
CA VAL A 94 3.05 28.85 -10.79
C VAL A 94 4.13 29.88 -10.44
N SER A 95 4.85 29.67 -9.32
CA SER A 95 5.71 30.71 -8.73
C SER A 95 7.21 30.42 -8.83
N HIS A 96 7.62 29.16 -8.95
CA HIS A 96 9.04 28.78 -8.82
C HIS A 96 9.67 28.25 -10.10
N HIS A 97 8.88 27.64 -10.98
CA HIS A 97 9.35 27.05 -12.22
C HIS A 97 9.02 27.93 -13.44
N ARG A 98 9.90 27.85 -14.45
CA ARG A 98 9.58 28.33 -15.79
C ARG A 98 8.48 27.48 -16.39
N ARG A 99 7.63 28.10 -17.22
CA ARG A 99 6.57 27.40 -17.96
C ARG A 99 7.17 26.22 -18.75
N PRO A 100 6.78 24.97 -18.45
CA PRO A 100 7.25 23.82 -19.20
C PRO A 100 6.62 23.78 -20.59
N GLN A 101 7.26 23.04 -21.50
CA GLN A 101 6.67 22.76 -22.81
C GLN A 101 5.48 21.82 -22.63
N THR A 102 4.37 22.14 -23.29
CA THR A 102 3.15 21.33 -23.25
C THR A 102 3.30 20.14 -24.18
N VAL A 103 3.12 18.94 -23.64
CA VAL A 103 3.04 17.68 -24.39
C VAL A 103 1.63 17.14 -24.21
N ARG A 104 1.01 16.65 -25.29
CA ARG A 104 -0.30 16.00 -25.22
C ARG A 104 -0.07 14.50 -25.04
N ILE A 105 -0.65 13.94 -23.99
CA ILE A 105 -0.58 12.53 -23.62
C ILE A 105 -2.02 12.10 -23.27
N GLU A 106 -2.38 10.87 -23.59
CA GLU A 106 -3.73 10.33 -23.38
C GLU A 106 -3.92 9.76 -21.98
N ASP A 107 -2.86 9.20 -21.40
CA ASP A 107 -2.87 8.50 -20.13
C ASP A 107 -1.69 8.87 -19.20
N ILE A 108 -1.61 8.20 -18.05
CA ILE A 108 -0.48 8.30 -17.11
C ILE A 108 0.71 7.42 -17.52
N GLY A 109 0.59 6.67 -18.63
CA GLY A 109 1.57 5.70 -19.14
C GLY A 109 1.80 4.52 -18.20
N ALA A 110 3.07 4.07 -18.14
CA ALA A 110 3.50 2.88 -17.40
C ALA A 110 3.14 2.86 -15.90
N TRP A 111 2.81 4.02 -15.32
CA TRP A 111 2.39 4.11 -13.92
C TRP A 111 1.09 3.37 -13.62
N TYR A 112 0.20 3.19 -14.60
CA TYR A 112 -1.02 2.40 -14.42
C TYR A 112 -0.69 0.94 -14.08
N GLY A 113 0.15 0.29 -14.90
CA GLY A 113 0.59 -1.09 -14.64
C GLY A 113 1.37 -1.22 -13.32
N VAL A 114 2.12 -0.19 -12.92
CA VAL A 114 2.80 -0.17 -11.61
C VAL A 114 1.78 -0.12 -10.47
N LEU A 115 0.77 0.76 -10.54
CA LEU A 115 -0.29 0.86 -9.54
C LEU A 115 -1.07 -0.45 -9.42
N GLU A 116 -1.37 -1.08 -10.56
CA GLU A 116 -2.03 -2.37 -10.60
C GLU A 116 -1.20 -3.48 -9.95
N ALA A 117 0.09 -3.59 -10.31
CA ALA A 117 1.00 -4.54 -9.68
C ALA A 117 1.09 -4.33 -8.16
N VAL A 118 1.21 -3.07 -7.72
CA VAL A 118 1.21 -2.70 -6.30
C VAL A 118 -0.10 -3.12 -5.62
N ALA A 119 -1.26 -2.91 -6.26
CA ALA A 119 -2.56 -3.32 -5.72
C ALA A 119 -2.66 -4.84 -5.58
N ARG A 120 -2.22 -5.62 -6.58
CA ARG A 120 -2.18 -7.09 -6.52
C ARG A 120 -1.27 -7.57 -5.38
N VAL A 121 -0.07 -6.98 -5.22
CA VAL A 121 0.84 -7.29 -4.11
C VAL A 121 0.26 -6.87 -2.75
N ALA A 122 -0.48 -5.77 -2.68
CA ALA A 122 -1.08 -5.30 -1.44
C ALA A 122 -2.10 -6.30 -0.87
N VAL A 123 -2.87 -6.97 -1.72
CA VAL A 123 -3.79 -8.05 -1.28
C VAL A 123 -3.02 -9.18 -0.61
N LEU A 124 -1.92 -9.61 -1.23
CA LEU A 124 -1.04 -10.65 -0.69
C LEU A 124 -0.41 -10.24 0.65
N MET A 125 0.15 -9.03 0.72
CA MET A 125 0.78 -8.51 1.94
C MET A 125 -0.19 -8.42 3.10
N ASN A 126 -1.41 -7.90 2.87
CA ASN A 126 -2.42 -7.83 3.92
C ASN A 126 -2.86 -9.23 4.40
N ALA A 127 -2.95 -10.22 3.51
CA ALA A 127 -3.25 -11.59 3.89
C ALA A 127 -2.18 -12.15 4.85
N PHE A 128 -0.89 -11.94 4.54
CA PHE A 128 0.22 -12.37 5.39
C PHE A 128 0.28 -11.62 6.71
N VAL A 129 0.05 -10.31 6.72
CA VAL A 129 -0.03 -9.49 7.94
C VAL A 129 -1.13 -10.06 8.86
N LEU A 130 -2.34 -10.27 8.33
CA LEU A 130 -3.44 -10.83 9.12
C LEU A 130 -3.19 -12.26 9.59
N ALA A 131 -2.49 -13.09 8.83
CA ALA A 131 -2.22 -14.47 9.20
C ALA A 131 -1.10 -14.61 10.23
N PHE A 132 0.02 -13.90 10.03
CA PHE A 132 1.27 -14.15 10.77
C PHE A 132 1.58 -13.10 11.83
N THR A 133 1.27 -11.83 11.60
CA THR A 133 1.59 -10.76 12.57
C THR A 133 0.43 -10.48 13.51
N SER A 134 -0.81 -10.70 13.07
CA SER A 134 -1.99 -10.54 13.92
C SER A 134 -2.25 -11.74 14.83
N GLU A 135 -2.74 -11.44 16.03
CA GLU A 135 -3.25 -12.42 17.00
C GLU A 135 -4.65 -12.97 16.63
N PHE A 136 -5.18 -12.58 15.47
CA PHE A 136 -6.50 -13.00 15.01
C PHE A 136 -6.62 -14.52 14.84
N ILE A 137 -5.72 -15.14 14.05
CA ILE A 137 -5.78 -16.58 13.76
C ILE A 137 -5.51 -17.43 15.01
N PRO A 138 -4.46 -17.18 15.82
CA PRO A 138 -4.24 -17.92 17.06
C PRO A 138 -5.45 -17.91 18.01
N LYS A 139 -6.06 -16.74 18.22
CA LYS A 139 -7.25 -16.59 19.07
C LYS A 139 -8.46 -17.33 18.49
N LEU A 140 -8.62 -17.32 17.16
CA LEU A 140 -9.69 -18.04 16.47
C LEU A 140 -9.53 -19.55 16.65
N VAL A 141 -8.33 -20.08 16.40
CA VAL A 141 -8.01 -21.50 16.57
C VAL A 141 -8.21 -21.94 18.02
N TYR A 142 -7.77 -21.13 18.98
CA TYR A 142 -8.01 -21.38 20.40
C TYR A 142 -9.50 -21.46 20.72
N ARG A 143 -10.27 -20.46 20.29
CA ARG A 143 -11.71 -20.37 20.50
C ARG A 143 -12.46 -21.60 20.00
N TYR A 144 -12.11 -22.10 18.81
CA TYR A 144 -12.78 -23.25 18.22
C TYR A 144 -12.27 -24.61 18.71
N LYS A 145 -10.96 -24.74 18.99
CA LYS A 145 -10.33 -26.05 19.24
C LYS A 145 -9.95 -26.29 20.70
N TYR A 146 -9.48 -25.29 21.43
CA TYR A 146 -8.84 -25.47 22.75
C TYR A 146 -9.59 -24.80 23.91
N ALA A 147 -10.57 -23.95 23.63
CA ALA A 147 -11.35 -23.28 24.66
C ALA A 147 -12.12 -24.30 25.53
N PRO A 148 -12.07 -24.19 26.87
CA PRO A 148 -12.71 -25.15 27.77
C PRO A 148 -14.24 -25.11 27.69
N ASP A 149 -14.80 -23.98 27.30
CA ASP A 149 -16.24 -23.73 27.18
C ASP A 149 -16.78 -23.94 25.76
N ARG A 150 -15.97 -24.46 24.82
CA ARG A 150 -16.33 -24.63 23.40
C ARG A 150 -17.62 -25.41 23.13
N HIS A 151 -18.00 -26.31 24.05
CA HIS A 151 -19.17 -27.18 23.91
C HIS A 151 -20.48 -26.50 24.33
N LEU A 152 -20.43 -25.35 25.01
CA LEU A 152 -21.63 -24.62 25.43
C LEU A 152 -22.15 -23.72 24.30
N PRO A 153 -23.48 -23.52 24.19
CA PRO A 153 -24.05 -22.53 23.27
C PRO A 153 -23.59 -21.12 23.66
N GLY A 154 -22.94 -20.42 22.72
CA GLY A 154 -22.28 -19.13 22.98
C GLY A 154 -20.88 -19.24 23.61
N GLY A 155 -20.35 -20.47 23.75
CA GLY A 155 -19.02 -20.75 24.26
C GLY A 155 -17.88 -20.32 23.33
N GLY A 156 -16.65 -20.57 23.77
CA GLY A 156 -15.43 -20.13 23.08
C GLY A 156 -14.88 -18.82 23.65
N THR A 157 -14.87 -18.68 24.96
CA THR A 157 -14.24 -17.54 25.62
C THR A 157 -12.71 -17.67 25.53
N LEU A 158 -11.99 -16.55 25.45
CA LEU A 158 -10.53 -16.52 25.51
C LEU A 158 -9.98 -16.75 26.94
N LYS A 159 -10.77 -17.35 27.85
CA LYS A 159 -10.35 -17.66 29.22
C LYS A 159 -9.27 -18.74 29.19
N GLY A 160 -8.07 -18.40 29.63
CA GLY A 160 -6.92 -19.30 29.61
C GLY A 160 -6.09 -19.25 28.34
N TYR A 161 -6.41 -18.37 27.39
CA TYR A 161 -5.64 -18.21 26.13
C TYR A 161 -4.15 -17.98 26.37
N ILE A 162 -3.80 -17.03 27.24
CA ILE A 162 -2.40 -16.71 27.56
C ILE A 162 -1.68 -17.90 28.19
N ASN A 163 -2.37 -18.72 28.99
CA ASN A 163 -1.76 -19.90 29.60
C ASN A 163 -1.53 -21.01 28.56
N ASN A 164 -2.34 -21.06 27.50
CA ASN A 164 -2.18 -21.99 26.38
C ASN A 164 -1.14 -21.52 25.35
N SER A 165 -1.01 -20.21 25.14
CA SER A 165 -0.08 -19.64 24.16
C SER A 165 1.38 -19.64 24.63
N LEU A 166 1.63 -19.96 25.90
CA LEU A 166 2.95 -19.95 26.51
C LEU A 166 3.47 -21.38 26.65
N SER A 167 4.65 -21.65 26.10
CA SER A 167 5.38 -22.90 26.30
C SER A 167 6.29 -22.81 27.53
N TYR A 168 6.60 -23.97 28.12
CA TYR A 168 7.46 -24.10 29.28
C TYR A 168 8.82 -24.64 28.87
N ILE A 169 9.89 -24.10 29.48
CA ILE A 169 11.23 -24.65 29.37
C ILE A 169 11.87 -24.74 30.75
N ASP A 170 12.47 -25.89 31.05
CA ASP A 170 13.24 -26.10 32.28
C ASP A 170 14.60 -25.37 32.15
N LEU A 171 14.91 -24.55 33.15
CA LEU A 171 16.14 -23.77 33.19
C LEU A 171 17.37 -24.67 33.29
N LYS A 172 17.27 -25.81 33.99
CA LYS A 172 18.38 -26.76 34.10
C LYS A 172 18.77 -27.30 32.73
N THR A 173 17.78 -27.63 31.92
CA THR A 173 18.00 -28.08 30.54
C THR A 173 18.56 -26.95 29.68
N LEU A 174 18.02 -25.73 29.79
CA LEU A 174 18.50 -24.57 29.04
C LEU A 174 19.98 -24.27 29.31
N TYR A 175 20.38 -24.20 30.58
CA TYR A 175 21.77 -23.92 30.96
C TYR A 175 22.72 -25.07 30.58
N SER A 176 22.22 -26.31 30.51
CA SER A 176 23.01 -27.44 30.00
C SER A 176 23.24 -27.40 28.48
N LEU A 177 22.29 -26.85 27.70
CA LEU A 177 22.42 -26.68 26.25
C LEU A 177 23.28 -25.46 25.91
N GLU A 178 23.06 -24.35 26.62
CA GLU A 178 23.71 -23.06 26.36
C GLU A 178 24.43 -22.57 27.63
N PRO A 179 25.62 -23.13 27.94
CA PRO A 179 26.36 -22.74 29.14
C PRO A 179 26.76 -21.26 29.08
N GLY A 180 26.50 -20.52 30.17
CA GLY A 180 26.81 -19.09 30.27
C GLY A 180 25.65 -18.14 29.95
N THR A 181 24.46 -18.67 29.65
CA THR A 181 23.22 -17.87 29.51
C THR A 181 22.52 -17.58 30.83
N GLU A 182 23.11 -18.01 31.95
CA GLU A 182 22.55 -17.82 33.29
C GLU A 182 22.51 -16.33 33.66
N PRO A 183 21.40 -15.85 34.25
CA PRO A 183 21.31 -14.47 34.71
C PRO A 183 22.29 -14.24 35.87
N VAL A 184 23.09 -13.17 35.78
CA VAL A 184 24.07 -12.78 36.81
C VAL A 184 23.42 -12.61 38.19
N ASN A 185 22.23 -12.02 38.23
CA ASN A 185 21.41 -11.88 39.44
C ASN A 185 19.96 -12.34 39.18
N PRO A 186 19.61 -13.60 39.48
CA PRO A 186 18.27 -14.13 39.21
C PRO A 186 17.16 -13.44 40.01
N THR A 187 17.48 -12.90 41.20
CA THR A 187 16.52 -12.37 42.17
C THR A 187 16.36 -10.84 42.13
N GLU A 188 17.05 -10.15 41.22
CA GLU A 188 17.03 -8.67 41.15
C GLU A 188 15.64 -8.12 40.79
N ASN A 189 14.97 -8.76 39.83
CA ASN A 189 13.65 -8.33 39.35
C ASN A 189 12.49 -9.15 39.95
N VAL A 190 12.78 -10.33 40.51
CA VAL A 190 11.75 -11.29 40.95
C VAL A 190 12.19 -11.95 42.25
N ASN A 191 11.41 -11.79 43.33
CA ASN A 191 11.71 -12.33 44.66
C ASN A 191 11.40 -13.85 44.80
N TYR A 192 11.48 -14.61 43.71
CA TYR A 192 11.32 -16.06 43.73
C TYR A 192 12.18 -16.71 42.65
N THR A 193 12.74 -17.88 42.94
CA THR A 193 13.40 -18.74 41.94
C THR A 193 12.39 -19.78 41.45
N ARG A 194 12.16 -19.81 40.13
CA ARG A 194 11.41 -20.90 39.48
C ARG A 194 12.40 -21.74 38.70
N ASP A 195 12.18 -23.05 38.70
CA ASP A 195 13.00 -23.99 37.92
C ASP A 195 12.65 -23.97 36.42
N TYR A 196 11.57 -23.28 36.02
CA TYR A 196 11.13 -23.16 34.63
C TYR A 196 10.80 -21.71 34.27
N CYS A 197 10.94 -21.37 32.99
CA CYS A 197 10.43 -20.12 32.43
C CYS A 197 9.37 -20.38 31.34
N ARG A 198 8.60 -19.33 31.02
CA ARG A 198 7.55 -19.36 30.00
C ARG A 198 7.88 -18.38 28.91
N TYR A 199 7.71 -18.78 27.66
CA TYR A 199 7.97 -17.94 26.49
C TYR A 199 6.87 -18.13 25.46
N SER A 200 6.72 -17.13 24.58
CA SER A 200 5.71 -17.15 23.52
C SER A 200 6.12 -18.13 22.42
N SER A 201 5.62 -19.37 22.50
CA SER A 201 5.81 -20.39 21.47
C SER A 201 4.85 -21.56 21.69
N TYR A 202 4.67 -22.39 20.66
CA TYR A 202 3.86 -23.59 20.71
C TYR A 202 4.77 -24.82 20.65
N ARG A 203 5.50 -25.05 21.74
CA ARG A 203 6.43 -26.19 21.91
C ARG A 203 5.97 -27.11 23.02
N GLU A 204 6.34 -28.37 22.93
CA GLU A 204 6.11 -29.32 24.00
C GLU A 204 6.91 -28.92 25.25
N SER A 205 6.39 -29.21 26.44
CA SER A 205 7.03 -28.86 27.71
C SER A 205 8.10 -29.85 28.17
N ILE A 206 8.30 -30.92 27.42
CA ILE A 206 9.20 -32.03 27.74
C ILE A 206 10.31 -32.05 26.69
N TRP A 207 11.54 -32.34 27.12
CA TRP A 207 12.68 -32.52 26.22
C TRP A 207 12.35 -33.57 25.15
N PRO A 208 12.58 -33.31 23.85
CA PRO A 208 13.47 -32.30 23.26
C PRO A 208 12.86 -30.91 22.95
N TYR A 209 11.68 -30.56 23.48
CA TYR A 209 10.98 -29.27 23.21
C TYR A 209 10.63 -29.05 21.73
N ASP A 210 10.22 -30.12 21.05
CA ASP A 210 9.76 -30.09 19.66
C ASP A 210 8.45 -29.28 19.49
N ASN A 211 8.14 -28.97 18.23
CA ASN A 211 6.92 -28.27 17.87
C ASN A 211 5.69 -29.10 18.25
N SER A 212 4.79 -28.51 19.04
CA SER A 212 3.60 -29.22 19.49
C SER A 212 2.61 -29.46 18.34
N LYS A 213 1.64 -30.36 18.54
CA LYS A 213 0.51 -30.50 17.60
C LYS A 213 -0.25 -29.19 17.42
N GLU A 214 -0.26 -28.32 18.43
CA GLU A 214 -0.91 -27.01 18.35
C GLU A 214 -0.22 -26.09 17.37
N TYR A 215 1.11 -26.11 17.32
CA TYR A 215 1.91 -25.37 16.35
C TYR A 215 1.52 -25.71 14.91
N TRP A 216 1.46 -27.01 14.59
CA TRP A 216 1.12 -27.47 13.24
C TRP A 216 -0.32 -27.11 12.86
N ASN A 217 -1.27 -27.25 13.80
CA ASN A 217 -2.64 -26.82 13.58
C ASN A 217 -2.74 -25.31 13.33
N LEU A 218 -1.94 -24.51 14.04
CA LEU A 218 -1.91 -23.07 13.87
C LEU A 218 -1.32 -22.67 12.51
N ILE A 219 -0.19 -23.25 12.12
CA ILE A 219 0.43 -23.00 10.82
C ILE A 219 -0.49 -23.41 9.68
N ALA A 220 -1.14 -24.58 9.77
CA ALA A 220 -2.12 -25.02 8.79
C ALA A 220 -3.30 -24.03 8.69
N ALA A 221 -3.83 -23.56 9.82
CA ALA A 221 -4.90 -22.56 9.84
C ALA A 221 -4.47 -21.21 9.24
N ARG A 222 -3.24 -20.77 9.48
CA ARG A 222 -2.67 -19.54 8.88
C ARG A 222 -2.57 -19.64 7.37
N LEU A 223 -2.02 -20.74 6.85
CA LEU A 223 -1.90 -20.96 5.40
C LEU A 223 -3.27 -21.10 4.73
N ALA A 224 -4.19 -21.85 5.34
CA ALA A 224 -5.56 -21.97 4.84
C ALA A 224 -6.28 -20.62 4.80
N PHE A 225 -6.09 -19.78 5.83
CA PHE A 225 -6.63 -18.43 5.85
C PHE A 225 -6.07 -17.57 4.71
N VAL A 226 -4.76 -17.61 4.43
CA VAL A 226 -4.17 -16.84 3.32
C VAL A 226 -4.81 -17.25 2.00
N VAL A 227 -4.91 -18.55 1.71
CA VAL A 227 -5.52 -19.05 0.45
C VAL A 227 -6.98 -18.61 0.34
N ALA A 228 -7.77 -18.79 1.40
CA ALA A 228 -9.18 -18.40 1.41
C ALA A 228 -9.36 -16.89 1.26
N PHE A 229 -8.54 -16.09 1.95
CA PHE A 229 -8.57 -14.63 1.87
C PHE A 229 -8.25 -14.14 0.47
N LEU A 230 -7.17 -14.66 -0.15
CA LEU A 230 -6.81 -14.32 -1.53
C LEU A 230 -7.94 -14.66 -2.49
N PHE A 231 -8.48 -15.89 -2.43
CA PHE A 231 -9.56 -16.32 -3.30
C PHE A 231 -10.78 -15.41 -3.20
N VAL A 232 -11.21 -15.07 -1.97
CA VAL A 232 -12.37 -14.20 -1.75
C VAL A 232 -12.11 -12.79 -2.30
N VAL A 233 -10.95 -12.20 -2.00
CA VAL A 233 -10.64 -10.84 -2.45
C VAL A 233 -10.55 -10.79 -3.97
N TYR A 234 -9.83 -11.72 -4.60
CA TYR A 234 -9.74 -11.77 -6.06
C TYR A 234 -11.09 -11.98 -6.73
N SER A 235 -11.93 -12.88 -6.19
CA SER A 235 -13.28 -13.09 -6.71
C SER A 235 -14.12 -11.82 -6.65
N VAL A 236 -14.05 -11.08 -5.54
CA VAL A 236 -14.79 -9.83 -5.38
C VAL A 236 -14.24 -8.74 -6.31
N THR A 237 -12.92 -8.62 -6.47
CA THR A 237 -12.33 -7.60 -7.35
C THR A 237 -12.65 -7.88 -8.81
N THR A 238 -12.62 -9.13 -9.26
CA THR A 238 -13.01 -9.50 -10.63
C THR A 238 -14.49 -9.26 -10.87
N LEU A 239 -15.35 -9.56 -9.88
CA LEU A 239 -16.77 -9.24 -9.96
C LEU A 239 -17.02 -7.73 -10.07
N ILE A 240 -16.28 -6.91 -9.31
CA ILE A 240 -16.39 -5.44 -9.40
C ILE A 240 -15.94 -4.96 -10.78
N ALA A 241 -14.81 -5.46 -11.28
CA ALA A 241 -14.31 -5.13 -12.62
C ALA A 241 -15.33 -5.49 -13.71
N TRP A 242 -16.00 -6.64 -13.58
CA TRP A 242 -17.05 -7.06 -14.51
C TRP A 242 -18.31 -6.19 -14.46
N ILE A 243 -18.64 -5.60 -13.29
CA ILE A 243 -19.85 -4.77 -13.14
C ILE A 243 -19.63 -3.33 -13.61
N VAL A 244 -18.43 -2.78 -13.43
CA VAL A 244 -18.16 -1.37 -13.69
C VAL A 244 -17.63 -1.21 -15.12
N PRO A 245 -18.39 -0.59 -16.04
CA PRO A 245 -17.92 -0.37 -17.40
C PRO A 245 -16.80 0.68 -17.41
N ASP A 246 -15.73 0.42 -18.17
CA ASP A 246 -14.56 1.31 -18.23
C ASP A 246 -14.86 2.68 -18.84
N VAL A 247 -15.78 2.73 -19.81
CA VAL A 247 -16.18 3.98 -20.48
C VAL A 247 -17.56 4.44 -20.00
N PRO A 248 -17.69 5.65 -19.43
CA PRO A 248 -18.97 6.17 -18.97
C PRO A 248 -19.92 6.45 -20.15
N GLU A 249 -21.21 6.18 -19.94
CA GLU A 249 -22.27 6.25 -20.97
C GLU A 249 -22.33 7.62 -21.67
N ASN A 250 -22.20 8.71 -20.90
CA ASN A 250 -22.18 10.08 -21.44
C ASN A 250 -21.05 10.32 -22.45
N LEU A 251 -19.90 9.64 -22.28
CA LEU A 251 -18.79 9.75 -23.20
C LEU A 251 -19.05 8.92 -24.46
N LYS A 252 -19.64 7.73 -24.33
CA LYS A 252 -20.05 6.88 -25.46
C LYS A 252 -21.00 7.66 -26.39
N PHE A 253 -22.02 8.30 -25.84
CA PHE A 253 -22.94 9.14 -26.63
C PHE A 253 -22.26 10.33 -27.30
N LYS A 254 -21.31 10.99 -26.62
CA LYS A 254 -20.57 12.11 -27.21
C LYS A 254 -19.68 11.66 -28.37
N LYS A 255 -18.91 10.56 -28.18
CA LYS A 255 -18.09 9.96 -29.24
C LYS A 255 -18.95 9.56 -30.45
N ALA A 256 -20.07 8.85 -30.21
CA ALA A 256 -20.99 8.45 -31.28
C ALA A 256 -21.59 9.66 -32.04
N ARG A 257 -22.00 10.71 -31.30
CA ARG A 257 -22.52 11.94 -31.91
C ARG A 257 -21.45 12.66 -32.74
N GLU A 258 -20.22 12.75 -32.24
CA GLU A 258 -19.12 13.35 -32.98
C GLU A 258 -18.80 12.55 -34.26
N LYS A 259 -18.78 11.20 -34.18
CA LYS A 259 -18.64 10.32 -35.35
C LYS A 259 -19.73 10.58 -36.39
N GLN A 260 -20.99 10.72 -35.97
CA GLN A 260 -22.10 11.04 -36.87
C GLN A 260 -21.97 12.42 -37.52
N VAL A 261 -21.64 13.46 -36.75
CA VAL A 261 -21.45 14.81 -37.28
C VAL A 261 -20.31 14.84 -38.30
N VAL A 262 -19.23 14.10 -38.05
CA VAL A 262 -18.12 13.96 -39.00
C VAL A 262 -18.59 13.27 -40.30
N LYS A 263 -19.36 12.17 -40.20
CA LYS A 263 -19.96 11.47 -41.35
C LYS A 263 -20.84 12.41 -42.19
N ASP A 264 -21.73 13.16 -41.54
CA ASP A 264 -22.64 14.10 -42.20
C ASP A 264 -21.91 15.26 -42.89
N LYS A 265 -20.77 15.71 -42.36
CA LYS A 265 -19.99 16.85 -42.90
C LYS A 265 -19.01 16.45 -44.00
N LEU A 266 -18.45 15.25 -43.94
CA LEU A 266 -17.50 14.74 -44.94
C LEU A 266 -18.19 14.07 -46.13
N GLY A 267 -19.48 13.74 -46.04
CA GLY A 267 -20.30 13.37 -47.20
C GLY A 267 -19.97 12.01 -47.82
N GLY A 268 -19.45 11.05 -47.06
CA GLY A 268 -19.18 9.69 -47.55
C GLY A 268 -20.44 8.81 -47.53
N PRO A 269 -20.87 8.21 -48.66
CA PRO A 269 -21.75 7.06 -48.63
C PRO A 269 -21.04 5.92 -47.89
N GLY A 270 -21.78 5.18 -47.06
CA GLY A 270 -21.24 4.23 -46.09
C GLY A 270 -20.27 3.22 -46.70
N ASP A 271 -19.09 3.14 -46.09
CA ASP A 271 -18.45 1.87 -45.80
C ASP A 271 -18.81 1.59 -44.34
N ASP A 272 -19.92 0.86 -44.16
CA ASP A 272 -20.47 0.48 -42.85
C ASP A 272 -19.87 -0.85 -42.34
N ASP A 273 -18.73 -1.33 -42.87
CA ASP A 273 -18.26 -2.71 -42.63
C ASP A 273 -16.84 -2.88 -42.02
N ASP A 274 -16.01 -1.84 -41.82
CA ASP A 274 -14.59 -2.06 -41.45
C ASP A 274 -14.18 -1.69 -39.99
N ASP A 275 -14.99 -0.99 -39.19
CA ASP A 275 -14.56 -0.51 -37.86
C ASP A 275 -14.97 -1.41 -36.68
N ASP A 276 -15.92 -2.33 -36.86
CA ASP A 276 -16.30 -3.27 -35.79
C ASP A 276 -15.24 -4.40 -35.62
N GLU A 277 -14.27 -4.53 -36.53
CA GLU A 277 -13.15 -5.47 -36.40
C GLU A 277 -11.98 -4.89 -35.58
N GLU A 278 -11.70 -3.57 -35.61
CA GLU A 278 -10.57 -2.99 -34.85
C GLU A 278 -10.80 -2.91 -33.33
N GLU A 279 -12.04 -2.73 -32.83
CA GLU A 279 -12.30 -2.80 -31.38
C GLU A 279 -12.26 -4.25 -30.84
N SER A 280 -12.40 -5.26 -31.70
CA SER A 280 -12.32 -6.68 -31.30
C SER A 280 -10.89 -7.24 -31.31
N GLU A 281 -9.99 -6.71 -32.15
CA GLU A 281 -8.59 -7.15 -32.17
C GLU A 281 -7.79 -6.63 -30.98
N ASP A 282 -8.11 -5.46 -30.42
CA ASP A 282 -7.46 -4.94 -29.22
C ASP A 282 -7.92 -5.65 -27.93
N GLU A 283 -9.16 -6.17 -27.87
CA GLU A 283 -9.61 -7.02 -26.75
C GLU A 283 -9.01 -8.44 -26.81
N ASP A 284 -8.79 -9.01 -28.01
CA ASP A 284 -8.24 -10.36 -28.19
C ASP A 284 -6.70 -10.45 -28.02
N VAL A 285 -5.97 -9.33 -28.10
CA VAL A 285 -4.52 -9.29 -27.86
C VAL A 285 -4.17 -9.20 -26.37
N GLU A 286 -5.05 -8.62 -25.53
CA GLU A 286 -4.90 -8.67 -24.07
C GLU A 286 -5.23 -10.04 -23.48
N GLU A 287 -6.07 -10.86 -24.13
CA GLU A 287 -6.39 -12.23 -23.65
C GLU A 287 -5.35 -13.30 -24.05
N LYS A 288 -4.40 -12.99 -24.95
CA LYS A 288 -3.36 -13.94 -25.41
C LYS A 288 -1.98 -13.79 -24.77
N ASN A 289 -1.81 -12.84 -23.85
CA ASN A 289 -0.58 -12.66 -23.09
C ASN A 289 -0.82 -12.83 -21.58
N GLU A 290 -1.43 -13.94 -21.17
CA GLU A 290 -1.28 -14.52 -19.82
C GLU A 290 -0.34 -15.73 -19.83
#